data_AF-A0A7S0AYT0-F1
#
_entry.id   AF-A0A7S0AYT0-F1
#
_cell.length_a   1.000
_cell.length_b   1.000
_cell.length_c   1.000
_cell.angle_alpha   90.00
_cell.angle_beta   90.00
_cell.angle_gamma   90.00
#
_symmetry.space_group_name_H-M   'P 1'
#
loop_
_entity.id
_entity.type
_entity.pdbx_description
1 polymer ?
#
loop_
_entity_poly.entity_id
_entity_poly.type
_entity_poly.pdbx_seq_one_letter_code
_entity_poly.pdbx_strand_id
1 'polypeptide(L)'
;DDIASSPPPPAARCETEEDLDFSSCDLKHLSKEALRNICLRLGLRLEEHIFPILDSEIGVNEDGASEMTKYVWAAQECLSIEIEVDEMEDEDPEGLEALERAMLDEDPQLLADILAEVLEKNPDLLNDLEAELKREDPEHYQGMIEELSEGEALIDRPELVADLISLMLAENPDYMDVINEIDEDIAYEHEDETDPARAGKEELRQEL
;
A
#
# COMPACT_ATOMS: atom_id res chain seq x y z
N ASP A 1 -51.89 11.14 -19.90
CA ASP A 1 -50.77 11.14 -18.94
C ASP A 1 -50.23 9.73 -18.83
N ASP A 2 -49.28 9.39 -19.70
CA ASP A 2 -48.47 8.18 -19.58
C ASP A 2 -47.20 8.57 -18.83
N ILE A 3 -47.18 8.33 -17.52
CA ILE A 3 -45.96 8.43 -16.72
C ILE A 3 -45.16 7.17 -17.05
N ALA A 4 -44.19 7.33 -17.95
CA ALA A 4 -43.17 6.32 -18.21
C ALA A 4 -42.46 6.03 -16.89
N SER A 5 -42.73 4.85 -16.32
CA SER A 5 -41.96 4.30 -15.23
C SER A 5 -40.59 3.95 -15.79
N SER A 6 -39.61 4.83 -15.58
CA SER A 6 -38.21 4.47 -15.84
C SER A 6 -37.87 3.18 -15.08
N PRO A 7 -37.14 2.24 -15.68
CA PRO A 7 -36.58 1.12 -14.94
C PRO A 7 -35.70 1.68 -13.81
N PRO A 8 -35.69 1.03 -12.62
CA PRO A 8 -34.75 1.41 -11.58
C PRO A 8 -33.33 1.35 -12.17
N PRO A 9 -32.44 2.31 -11.82
CA PRO A 9 -31.05 2.22 -12.24
C PRO A 9 -30.50 0.83 -11.85
N PRO A 10 -29.62 0.22 -12.67
CA PRO A 10 -28.93 -0.98 -12.22
C PRO A 10 -28.33 -0.66 -10.85
N ALA A 11 -28.54 -1.53 -9.85
CA ALA A 11 -27.91 -1.36 -8.55
C ALA A 11 -26.44 -1.03 -8.80
N ALA A 12 -25.97 0.12 -8.31
CA ALA A 12 -24.56 0.46 -8.36
C ALA A 12 -23.82 -0.77 -7.83
N ARG A 13 -22.90 -1.29 -8.64
CA ARG A 13 -22.09 -2.42 -8.20
C ARG A 13 -21.22 -1.85 -7.10
N CYS A 14 -21.32 -2.42 -5.90
CA CYS A 14 -20.51 -2.03 -4.76
C CYS A 14 -19.36 -3.03 -4.69
N GLU A 15 -18.46 -2.96 -5.67
CA GLU A 15 -17.42 -3.96 -5.90
C GLU A 15 -16.05 -3.43 -5.47
N THR A 16 -15.80 -2.14 -5.63
CA THR A 16 -14.55 -1.45 -5.27
C THR A 16 -14.79 -0.31 -4.29
N GLU A 17 -13.71 0.23 -3.73
CA GLU A 17 -13.76 1.43 -2.89
C GLU A 17 -14.30 2.66 -3.65
N GLU A 18 -14.02 2.76 -4.96
CA GLU A 18 -14.52 3.85 -5.81
C GLU A 18 -16.05 3.86 -5.92
N ASP A 19 -16.70 2.72 -5.62
CA ASP A 19 -18.15 2.60 -5.62
C ASP A 19 -18.79 3.07 -4.29
N LEU A 20 -17.98 3.40 -3.27
CA LEU A 20 -18.47 3.85 -1.96
C LEU A 20 -19.14 5.22 -2.10
N ASP A 21 -20.40 5.28 -1.67
CA ASP A 21 -21.18 6.52 -1.63
C ASP A 21 -21.82 6.75 -0.24
N PHE A 22 -21.55 5.84 0.70
CA PHE A 22 -22.04 5.74 2.08
C PHE A 22 -23.57 5.83 2.29
N SER A 23 -24.33 6.03 1.21
CA SER A 23 -25.78 6.14 1.18
C SER A 23 -26.44 4.82 0.78
N SER A 24 -25.77 4.08 -0.11
CA SER A 24 -26.25 2.85 -0.73
C SER A 24 -25.16 1.77 -0.84
N CYS A 25 -23.89 2.18 -0.85
CA CYS A 25 -22.70 1.34 -0.81
C CYS A 25 -21.75 1.85 0.29
N ASP A 26 -21.44 0.99 1.26
CA ASP A 26 -20.53 1.27 2.37
C ASP A 26 -19.58 0.07 2.55
N LEU A 27 -18.59 0.18 3.44
CA LEU A 27 -17.57 -0.85 3.62
C LEU A 27 -18.13 -2.27 3.87
N LYS A 28 -19.26 -2.42 4.57
CA LYS A 28 -19.83 -3.75 4.84
C LYS A 28 -20.44 -4.42 3.60
N HIS A 29 -20.63 -3.67 2.52
CA HIS A 29 -21.11 -4.19 1.25
C HIS A 29 -19.99 -4.63 0.30
N LEU A 30 -18.75 -4.22 0.57
CA LEU A 30 -17.58 -4.62 -0.22
C LEU A 30 -17.21 -6.10 0.00
N SER A 31 -16.52 -6.66 -0.99
CA SER A 31 -15.92 -7.99 -0.86
C SER A 31 -14.71 -7.96 0.09
N LYS A 32 -14.34 -9.11 0.67
CA LYS A 32 -13.11 -9.21 1.49
C LYS A 32 -11.86 -8.84 0.70
N GLU A 33 -11.84 -9.10 -0.60
CA GLU A 33 -10.73 -8.75 -1.48
C GLU A 33 -10.63 -7.22 -1.64
N ALA A 34 -11.76 -6.55 -1.90
CA ALA A 34 -11.81 -5.09 -1.94
C ALA A 34 -11.39 -4.47 -0.59
N LEU A 35 -11.84 -5.04 0.53
CA LEU A 35 -11.45 -4.59 1.87
C LEU A 35 -9.95 -4.78 2.15
N ARG A 36 -9.32 -5.85 1.63
CA ARG A 36 -7.86 -6.02 1.71
C ARG A 36 -7.13 -4.99 0.86
N ASN A 37 -7.63 -4.73 -0.35
CA ASN A 37 -6.99 -3.83 -1.30
C ASN A 37 -6.87 -2.40 -0.76
N ILE A 38 -7.84 -1.96 0.06
CA ILE A 38 -7.76 -0.67 0.78
C ILE A 38 -6.45 -0.56 1.55
N CYS A 39 -6.11 -1.57 2.37
CA CYS A 39 -4.89 -1.56 3.17
C CYS A 39 -3.62 -1.81 2.35
N LEU A 40 -3.72 -2.63 1.30
CA LEU A 40 -2.58 -2.94 0.45
C LEU A 40 -2.02 -1.70 -0.26
N ARG A 41 -2.82 -0.65 -0.47
CA ARG A 41 -2.30 0.63 -1.00
C ARG A 41 -1.32 1.31 -0.06
N LEU A 42 -1.48 1.14 1.25
CA LEU A 42 -0.56 1.63 2.27
C LEU A 42 0.62 0.67 2.52
N GLY A 43 0.78 -0.38 1.72
CA GLY A 43 1.72 -1.46 1.99
C GLY A 43 1.32 -2.33 3.19
N LEU A 44 0.08 -2.24 3.67
CA LEU A 44 -0.38 -2.96 4.87
C LEU A 44 -1.20 -4.20 4.50
N ARG A 45 -0.81 -5.35 5.06
CA ARG A 45 -1.56 -6.61 4.95
C ARG A 45 -2.51 -6.74 6.13
N LEU A 46 -3.81 -6.87 5.87
CA LEU A 46 -4.84 -6.92 6.90
C LEU A 46 -4.56 -8.00 7.96
N GLU A 47 -4.30 -9.22 7.51
CA GLU A 47 -4.11 -10.36 8.39
C GLU A 47 -2.83 -10.30 9.23
N GLU A 48 -1.81 -9.59 8.75
CA GLU A 48 -0.47 -9.59 9.34
C GLU A 48 -0.19 -8.33 10.15
N HIS A 49 -0.65 -7.17 9.69
CA HIS A 49 -0.36 -5.89 10.32
C HIS A 49 -1.55 -5.40 11.15
N ILE A 50 -2.77 -5.44 10.60
CA ILE A 50 -3.93 -4.79 11.24
C ILE A 50 -4.67 -5.71 12.21
N PHE A 51 -4.94 -6.97 11.83
CA PHE A 51 -5.67 -7.91 12.68
C PHE A 51 -5.03 -8.11 14.05
N PRO A 52 -3.69 -8.23 14.19
CA PRO A 52 -3.04 -8.30 15.50
C PRO A 52 -3.31 -7.06 16.37
N ILE A 53 -3.29 -5.86 15.78
CA ILE A 53 -3.60 -4.61 16.48
C ILE A 53 -5.05 -4.64 16.96
N LEU A 54 -6.00 -4.93 16.08
CA LEU A 54 -7.43 -5.03 16.42
C LEU A 54 -7.69 -6.06 17.52
N ASP A 55 -7.05 -7.23 17.43
CA ASP A 55 -7.18 -8.30 18.41
C ASP A 55 -6.58 -7.93 19.77
N SER A 56 -5.58 -7.03 19.79
CA SER A 56 -4.89 -6.55 20.99
C SER A 56 -5.54 -5.33 21.66
N GLU A 57 -6.09 -4.40 20.88
CA GLU A 57 -6.57 -3.09 21.36
C GLU A 57 -8.09 -3.00 21.45
N ILE A 58 -8.83 -3.60 20.51
CA ILE A 58 -10.28 -3.39 20.36
C ILE A 58 -11.09 -4.52 21.00
N GLY A 59 -10.44 -5.61 21.42
CA GLY A 59 -11.14 -6.71 22.07
C GLY A 59 -12.19 -7.36 21.16
N VAL A 60 -11.99 -7.33 19.83
CA VAL A 60 -12.88 -7.98 18.84
C VAL A 60 -12.94 -9.51 18.99
N ASN A 61 -12.21 -10.04 19.96
CA ASN A 61 -12.24 -11.43 20.39
C ASN A 61 -13.36 -11.74 21.41
N GLU A 62 -14.25 -10.80 21.78
CA GLU A 62 -15.51 -11.15 22.47
C GLU A 62 -16.54 -11.72 21.47
N ASP A 63 -16.36 -12.99 21.10
CA ASP A 63 -17.38 -14.02 20.76
C ASP A 63 -18.56 -13.67 19.81
N GLY A 64 -18.57 -12.55 19.10
CA GLY A 64 -19.77 -12.10 18.36
C GLY A 64 -19.56 -11.32 17.05
N ALA A 65 -18.36 -10.79 16.78
CA ALA A 65 -18.11 -10.13 15.52
C ALA A 65 -17.99 -11.17 14.40
N SER A 66 -18.76 -11.00 13.32
CA SER A 66 -18.59 -11.84 12.14
C SER A 66 -17.19 -11.63 11.57
N GLU A 67 -16.63 -12.64 10.90
CA GLU A 67 -15.34 -12.49 10.22
C GLU A 67 -15.36 -11.25 9.30
N MET A 68 -16.46 -11.02 8.57
CA MET A 68 -16.62 -9.83 7.73
C MET A 68 -16.54 -8.52 8.52
N THR A 69 -17.05 -8.48 9.75
CA THR A 69 -16.95 -7.31 10.63
C THR A 69 -15.50 -6.98 10.96
N LYS A 70 -14.63 -8.00 11.14
CA LYS A 70 -13.20 -7.77 11.32
C LYS A 70 -12.57 -7.13 10.08
N TYR A 71 -12.88 -7.62 8.88
CA TYR A 71 -12.37 -7.02 7.63
C TYR A 71 -12.85 -5.58 7.46
N VAL A 72 -14.12 -5.30 7.77
CA VAL A 72 -14.68 -3.94 7.68
C VAL A 72 -13.97 -2.98 8.62
N TRP A 73 -13.78 -3.36 9.89
CA TRP A 73 -13.05 -2.53 10.86
C TRP A 73 -11.60 -2.35 10.47
N ALA A 74 -10.97 -3.38 9.94
CA ALA A 74 -9.57 -3.29 9.57
C ALA A 74 -9.36 -2.41 8.33
N ALA A 75 -10.25 -2.49 7.33
CA ALA A 75 -10.24 -1.57 6.19
C ALA A 75 -10.54 -0.14 6.64
N GLN A 76 -11.44 0.05 7.59
CA GLN A 76 -11.72 1.35 8.19
C GLN A 76 -10.47 1.94 8.87
N GLU A 77 -9.72 1.13 9.61
CA GLU A 77 -8.46 1.56 10.23
C GLU A 77 -7.44 2.01 9.18
N CYS A 78 -7.29 1.26 8.09
CA CYS A 78 -6.40 1.66 7.00
C CYS A 78 -6.84 2.98 6.36
N LEU A 79 -8.13 3.20 6.13
CA LEU A 79 -8.63 4.48 5.62
C LEU A 79 -8.34 5.64 6.58
N SER A 80 -8.44 5.40 7.89
CA SER A 80 -8.06 6.40 8.91
C SER A 80 -6.57 6.73 8.84
N ILE A 81 -5.72 5.71 8.76
CA ILE A 81 -4.27 5.87 8.61
C ILE A 81 -3.94 6.65 7.34
N GLU A 82 -4.58 6.32 6.21
CA GLU A 82 -4.39 7.04 4.94
C GLU A 82 -4.72 8.52 5.07
N ILE A 83 -5.83 8.86 5.72
CA ILE A 83 -6.20 10.26 5.96
C ILE A 83 -5.18 10.97 6.86
N GLU A 84 -4.72 10.31 7.92
CA GLU A 84 -3.73 10.88 8.84
C GLU A 84 -2.38 11.11 8.15
N VAL A 85 -1.98 10.21 7.25
CA VAL A 85 -0.78 10.35 6.43
C VAL A 85 -0.94 11.48 5.41
N ASP A 86 -2.06 11.52 4.67
CA ASP A 86 -2.39 12.60 3.71
C ASP A 86 -2.41 13.98 4.45
N GLU A 87 -2.95 14.03 5.67
CA GLU A 87 -2.96 15.23 6.51
C GLU A 87 -1.55 15.67 6.93
N MET A 88 -0.72 14.71 7.35
CA MET A 88 0.64 15.00 7.77
C MET A 88 1.51 15.44 6.58
N GLU A 89 1.32 14.87 5.39
CA GLU A 89 1.98 15.31 4.16
C GLU A 89 1.67 16.78 3.84
N ASP A 90 0.41 17.19 3.98
CA ASP A 90 -0.03 18.58 3.73
C ASP A 90 0.43 19.57 4.81
N GLU A 91 0.41 19.18 6.09
CA GLU A 91 0.62 20.08 7.24
C GLU A 91 2.05 20.07 7.80
N ASP A 92 2.72 18.92 7.81
CA ASP A 92 4.06 18.69 8.38
C ASP A 92 4.85 17.63 7.58
N PRO A 93 5.20 17.92 6.32
CA PRO A 93 5.93 16.97 5.47
C PRO A 93 7.30 16.60 6.04
N GLU A 94 7.96 17.53 6.74
CA GLU A 94 9.22 17.24 7.45
C GLU A 94 9.01 16.24 8.61
N GLY A 95 7.86 16.32 9.28
CA GLY A 95 7.45 15.39 10.32
C GLY A 95 7.13 14.00 9.80
N LEU A 96 6.44 13.90 8.66
CA LEU A 96 6.16 12.63 7.98
C LEU A 96 7.46 11.94 7.54
N GLU A 97 8.35 12.68 6.88
CA GLU A 97 9.65 12.17 6.44
C GLU A 97 10.52 11.73 7.64
N ALA A 98 10.45 12.44 8.77
CA ALA A 98 11.14 12.04 10.00
C ALA A 98 10.53 10.77 10.63
N LEU A 99 9.21 10.58 10.53
CA LEU A 99 8.52 9.38 10.98
C LEU A 99 8.91 8.17 10.13
N GLU A 100 8.91 8.31 8.81
CA GLU A 100 9.35 7.28 7.88
C GLU A 100 10.80 6.86 8.16
N ARG A 101 11.71 7.84 8.31
CA ARG A 101 13.10 7.59 8.72
C ARG A 101 13.22 6.90 10.08
N ALA A 102 12.36 7.25 11.04
CA ALA A 102 12.38 6.58 12.35
C ALA A 102 11.91 5.13 12.26
N MET A 103 10.92 4.84 11.41
CA MET A 103 10.45 3.47 11.15
C MET A 103 11.52 2.64 10.44
N LEU A 104 12.19 3.23 9.47
CA LEU A 104 13.39 2.71 8.80
C LEU A 104 14.48 2.29 9.78
N ASP A 105 14.78 3.15 10.76
CA ASP A 105 15.79 2.88 11.77
C ASP A 105 15.37 1.77 12.75
N GLU A 106 14.07 1.56 12.98
CA GLU A 106 13.56 0.58 13.95
C GLU A 106 13.50 -0.83 13.38
N ASP A 107 13.02 -0.99 12.13
CA ASP A 107 12.95 -2.27 11.43
C ASP A 107 13.23 -2.13 9.92
N PRO A 108 14.52 -2.02 9.53
CA PRO A 108 14.90 -1.89 8.13
C PRO A 108 14.54 -3.12 7.30
N GLN A 109 14.39 -4.30 7.93
CA GLN A 109 14.01 -5.52 7.22
C GLN A 109 12.53 -5.50 6.84
N LEU A 110 11.66 -5.01 7.73
CA LEU A 110 10.24 -4.84 7.41
C LEU A 110 10.04 -3.96 6.18
N LEU A 111 10.80 -2.86 6.07
CA LEU A 111 10.70 -2.00 4.90
C LEU A 111 11.24 -2.68 3.64
N ALA A 112 12.36 -3.38 3.73
CA ALA A 112 12.89 -4.15 2.61
C ALA A 112 11.87 -5.18 2.08
N ASP A 113 11.11 -5.82 2.98
CA ASP A 113 10.04 -6.74 2.60
C ASP A 113 8.88 -6.01 1.90
N ILE A 114 8.46 -4.82 2.38
CA ILE A 114 7.42 -3.99 1.75
C ILE A 114 7.87 -3.54 0.35
N LEU A 115 9.09 -3.03 0.24
CA LEU A 115 9.66 -2.54 -1.02
C LEU A 115 9.85 -3.68 -2.02
N ALA A 116 10.21 -4.89 -1.58
CA ALA A 116 10.31 -6.04 -2.46
C ALA A 116 8.97 -6.37 -3.15
N GLU A 117 7.84 -6.22 -2.45
CA GLU A 117 6.50 -6.39 -3.05
C GLU A 117 6.16 -5.30 -4.06
N VAL A 118 6.59 -4.05 -3.81
CA VAL A 118 6.44 -2.94 -4.76
C VAL A 118 7.24 -3.22 -6.03
N LEU A 119 8.48 -3.68 -5.87
CA LEU A 119 9.37 -4.04 -6.98
C LEU A 119 8.88 -5.25 -7.77
N GLU A 120 8.16 -6.20 -7.16
CA GLU A 120 7.51 -7.29 -7.88
C GLU A 120 6.55 -6.77 -8.96
N LYS A 121 5.87 -5.66 -8.66
CA LYS A 121 4.94 -4.98 -9.58
C LYS A 121 5.63 -4.00 -10.50
N ASN A 122 6.88 -3.64 -10.22
CA ASN A 122 7.66 -2.68 -10.98
C ASN A 122 9.07 -3.23 -11.32
N PRO A 123 9.15 -4.14 -12.30
CA PRO A 123 10.42 -4.80 -12.65
C PRO A 123 11.45 -3.85 -13.26
N ASP A 124 11.04 -2.71 -13.82
CA ASP A 124 11.97 -1.71 -14.36
C ASP A 124 12.76 -1.05 -13.22
N LEU A 125 12.09 -0.70 -12.11
CA LEU A 125 12.76 -0.18 -10.93
C LEU A 125 13.77 -1.19 -10.36
N LEU A 126 13.40 -2.48 -10.26
CA LEU A 126 14.34 -3.51 -9.82
C LEU A 126 15.59 -3.60 -10.72
N ASN A 127 15.44 -3.47 -12.03
CA ASN A 127 16.59 -3.49 -12.95
C ASN A 127 17.54 -2.31 -12.71
N ASP A 128 17.01 -1.14 -12.37
CA ASP A 128 17.81 0.05 -12.04
C ASP A 128 18.55 -0.16 -10.71
N LEU A 129 17.88 -0.71 -9.70
CA LEU A 129 18.49 -1.11 -8.42
C LEU A 129 19.66 -2.09 -8.64
N GLU A 130 19.44 -3.12 -9.46
CA GLU A 130 20.48 -4.09 -9.81
C GLU A 130 21.67 -3.43 -10.52
N ALA A 131 21.39 -2.54 -11.47
CA ALA A 131 22.43 -1.85 -12.24
C ALA A 131 23.27 -0.94 -11.35
N GLU A 132 22.64 -0.27 -10.39
CA GLU A 132 23.29 0.52 -9.36
C GLU A 132 24.18 -0.34 -8.47
N LEU A 133 23.64 -1.39 -7.84
CA LEU A 133 24.44 -2.27 -6.99
C LEU A 133 25.63 -2.85 -7.76
N LYS A 134 25.42 -3.32 -8.99
CA LYS A 134 26.50 -3.84 -9.84
C LYS A 134 27.59 -2.81 -10.13
N ARG A 135 27.27 -1.52 -10.13
CA ARG A 135 28.21 -0.41 -10.32
C ARG A 135 28.93 -0.05 -9.02
N GLU A 136 28.23 -0.05 -7.89
CA GLU A 136 28.74 0.42 -6.59
C GLU A 136 29.46 -0.69 -5.81
N ASP A 137 28.82 -1.86 -5.70
CA ASP A 137 29.39 -3.07 -5.08
C ASP A 137 29.24 -4.30 -6.00
N PRO A 138 30.16 -4.45 -6.98
CA PRO A 138 30.16 -5.59 -7.89
C PRO A 138 30.38 -6.95 -7.18
N GLU A 139 31.03 -6.97 -6.01
CA GLU A 139 31.30 -8.22 -5.29
C GLU A 139 30.02 -8.73 -4.63
N HIS A 140 29.24 -7.83 -4.01
CA HIS A 140 27.95 -8.19 -3.42
C HIS A 140 26.94 -8.61 -4.48
N TYR A 141 26.82 -7.84 -5.57
CA TYR A 141 25.98 -8.22 -6.70
C TYR A 141 26.33 -9.62 -7.22
N GLN A 142 27.62 -9.91 -7.39
CA GLN A 142 28.06 -11.23 -7.85
C GLN A 142 27.68 -12.35 -6.87
N GLY A 143 27.77 -12.11 -5.56
CA GLY A 143 27.32 -13.04 -4.53
C GLY A 143 25.83 -13.35 -4.65
N MET A 144 24.98 -12.32 -4.80
CA MET A 144 23.53 -12.49 -4.97
C MET A 144 23.17 -13.30 -6.21
N ILE A 145 23.81 -13.02 -7.35
CA ILE A 145 23.57 -13.75 -8.59
C ILE A 145 24.05 -15.21 -8.50
N GLU A 146 25.06 -15.52 -7.68
CA GLU A 146 25.50 -16.90 -7.43
C GLU A 146 24.49 -17.75 -6.64
N GLU A 147 23.57 -17.10 -5.92
CA GLU A 147 22.47 -17.76 -5.20
C GLU A 147 21.27 -18.08 -6.10
N LEU A 148 21.25 -17.55 -7.32
CA LEU A 148 20.21 -17.83 -8.31
C LEU A 148 20.42 -19.20 -8.97
N SER A 149 19.32 -19.92 -9.16
CA SER A 149 19.32 -21.15 -9.95
C SER A 149 19.42 -20.86 -11.46
N GLU A 150 19.77 -21.88 -12.25
CA GLU A 150 19.85 -21.72 -13.71
C GLU A 150 18.48 -21.32 -14.29
N GLY A 151 18.42 -20.10 -14.86
CA GLY A 151 17.20 -19.54 -15.47
C GLY A 151 16.33 -18.72 -14.52
N GLU A 152 16.76 -18.52 -13.28
CA GLU A 152 16.11 -17.67 -12.28
C GLU A 152 16.64 -16.23 -12.36
N ALA A 153 15.77 -15.24 -12.23
CA ALA A 153 16.12 -13.83 -12.08
C ALA A 153 15.87 -13.36 -10.64
N LEU A 154 16.37 -12.17 -10.27
CA LEU A 154 16.18 -11.64 -8.92
C LEU A 154 14.70 -11.44 -8.57
N ILE A 155 13.87 -11.00 -9.53
CA ILE A 155 12.41 -10.88 -9.36
C ILE A 155 11.74 -12.20 -8.95
N ASP A 156 12.33 -13.36 -9.29
CA ASP A 156 11.79 -14.67 -8.93
C ASP A 156 12.14 -15.07 -7.48
N ARG A 157 12.96 -14.26 -6.79
CA ARG A 157 13.51 -14.51 -5.45
C ARG A 157 13.29 -13.30 -4.55
N PRO A 158 12.05 -13.13 -4.02
CA PRO A 158 11.70 -11.99 -3.17
C PRO A 158 12.65 -11.79 -1.99
N GLU A 159 13.21 -12.86 -1.43
CA GLU A 159 14.18 -12.76 -0.35
C GLU A 159 15.49 -12.10 -0.78
N LEU A 160 15.96 -12.34 -2.01
CA LEU A 160 17.16 -11.69 -2.54
C LEU A 160 16.87 -10.24 -2.92
N VAL A 161 15.64 -9.94 -3.35
CA VAL A 161 15.21 -8.54 -3.59
C VAL A 161 15.16 -7.76 -2.28
N ALA A 162 14.63 -8.34 -1.21
CA ALA A 162 14.66 -7.73 0.12
C ALA A 162 16.11 -7.53 0.59
N ASP A 163 17.00 -8.52 0.41
CA ASP A 163 18.42 -8.38 0.77
C ASP A 163 19.12 -7.25 -0.01
N LEU A 164 18.81 -7.09 -1.31
CA LEU A 164 19.29 -5.99 -2.14
C LEU A 164 18.87 -4.64 -1.57
N ILE A 165 17.59 -4.48 -1.25
CA ILE A 165 17.04 -3.25 -0.68
C ILE A 165 17.67 -2.95 0.68
N SER A 166 17.72 -3.95 1.58
CA SER A 166 18.34 -3.82 2.90
C SER A 166 19.79 -3.35 2.81
N LEU A 167 20.56 -3.87 1.85
CA LEU A 167 21.93 -3.43 1.62
C LEU A 167 21.96 -1.97 1.19
N MET A 168 21.13 -1.56 0.22
CA MET A 168 21.12 -0.20 -0.29
C MET A 168 20.67 0.82 0.76
N LEU A 169 19.69 0.48 1.59
CA LEU A 169 19.26 1.30 2.73
C LEU A 169 20.37 1.42 3.79
N ALA A 170 21.12 0.34 4.04
CA ALA A 170 22.20 0.34 5.02
C ALA A 170 23.41 1.17 4.57
N GLU A 171 23.70 1.19 3.27
CA GLU A 171 24.81 1.96 2.69
C GLU A 171 24.43 3.43 2.46
N ASN A 172 23.17 3.69 2.10
CA ASN A 172 22.65 5.02 1.88
C ASN A 172 21.19 5.13 2.38
N PRO A 173 20.96 5.73 3.57
CA PRO A 173 19.59 5.93 4.05
C PRO A 173 18.78 6.91 3.19
N ASP A 174 19.44 7.76 2.40
CA ASP A 174 18.80 8.66 1.43
C ASP A 174 18.33 7.90 0.17
N TYR A 175 18.56 6.58 0.07
CA TYR A 175 18.08 5.76 -1.04
C TYR A 175 16.54 5.68 -1.09
N MET A 176 15.88 5.94 0.03
CA MET A 176 14.43 6.08 0.09
C MET A 176 13.94 7.25 -0.74
N ASP A 177 14.70 8.34 -0.78
CA ASP A 177 14.37 9.50 -1.61
C ASP A 177 14.40 9.12 -3.10
N VAL A 178 15.30 8.21 -3.51
CA VAL A 178 15.38 7.69 -4.89
C VAL A 178 14.18 6.80 -5.21
N ILE A 179 13.76 5.94 -4.28
CA ILE A 179 12.57 5.10 -4.46
C ILE A 179 11.30 5.97 -4.55
N ASN A 180 11.21 7.00 -3.72
CA ASN A 180 10.09 7.95 -3.72
C ASN A 180 10.08 8.82 -4.99
N GLU A 181 11.24 9.31 -5.45
CA GLU A 181 11.37 10.10 -6.69
C GLU A 181 11.00 9.25 -7.93
N ILE A 182 11.20 7.93 -7.89
CA ILE A 182 10.79 7.00 -8.95
C ILE A 182 9.28 6.72 -8.92
N ASP A 183 8.64 6.76 -7.75
CA ASP A 183 7.18 6.71 -7.63
C ASP A 183 6.51 7.98 -8.19
N GLU A 184 7.12 9.15 -7.98
CA GLU A 184 6.67 10.41 -8.60
C GLU A 184 6.72 10.37 -10.13
N ASP A 185 7.79 9.84 -10.74
CA ASP A 185 7.91 9.69 -12.20
C ASP A 185 6.88 8.71 -12.80
N ILE A 186 6.31 7.81 -12.01
CA ILE A 186 5.20 6.92 -12.39
C ILE A 186 3.84 7.61 -12.19
N ALA A 187 3.72 8.47 -11.18
CA ALA A 187 2.53 9.29 -10.95
C ALA A 187 2.33 10.40 -12.01
N TYR A 188 3.39 10.86 -12.68
CA TYR A 188 3.31 11.89 -13.73
C TYR A 188 2.56 11.47 -15.02
N GLU A 189 2.12 10.22 -15.18
CA GLU A 189 1.15 9.86 -16.24
C GLU A 189 -0.32 10.00 -15.81
N HIS A 190 -0.62 10.39 -14.56
CA HIS A 190 -1.99 10.49 -14.04
C HIS A 190 -2.36 11.81 -13.37
N GLU A 191 -1.74 12.93 -13.74
CA GLU A 191 -2.33 14.25 -13.48
C GLU A 191 -3.43 14.58 -14.51
N ASP A 192 -4.60 13.93 -14.40
CA ASP A 192 -5.83 14.52 -14.92
C ASP A 192 -6.61 15.06 -13.71
N GLU A 193 -6.80 16.38 -13.68
CA GLU A 193 -7.34 17.22 -12.61
C GLU A 193 -8.85 16.94 -12.30
N THR A 194 -9.32 15.72 -12.60
CA THR A 194 -10.70 15.24 -12.45
C THR A 194 -10.78 13.83 -11.87
N ASP A 195 -9.85 13.45 -10.99
CA ASP A 195 -9.90 12.14 -10.32
C ASP A 195 -11.11 12.05 -9.34
N PRO A 196 -12.11 11.19 -9.63
CA PRO A 196 -13.24 10.97 -8.73
C PRO A 196 -12.84 10.35 -7.39
N ALA A 197 -11.68 9.72 -7.26
CA ALA A 197 -11.20 9.14 -6.00
C ALA A 197 -10.99 10.21 -4.92
N ARG A 198 -10.52 11.41 -5.29
CA ARG A 198 -10.35 12.52 -4.34
C ARG A 198 -11.67 13.06 -3.80
N ALA A 199 -12.74 13.02 -4.59
CA ALA A 199 -14.08 13.43 -4.14
C ALA A 199 -14.66 12.42 -3.13
N GLY A 200 -14.41 11.12 -3.33
CA GLY A 200 -14.77 10.08 -2.37
C GLY A 200 -14.01 10.21 -1.05
N LYS A 201 -12.70 10.50 -1.11
CA LYS A 201 -11.85 10.72 0.08
C LYS A 201 -12.34 11.86 0.98
N GLU A 202 -12.79 12.99 0.41
CA GLU A 202 -13.29 14.14 1.19
C GLU A 202 -14.60 13.81 1.95
N GLU A 203 -15.47 12.99 1.35
CA GLU A 203 -16.72 12.55 1.97
C GLU A 203 -16.43 11.50 3.06
N LEU A 204 -15.48 10.59 2.81
CA LEU A 204 -14.98 9.58 3.74
C LEU A 204 -14.30 10.22 4.98
N ARG A 205 -13.56 11.32 4.79
CA ARG A 205 -12.97 12.15 5.85
C ARG A 205 -13.98 12.88 6.73
N GLN A 206 -15.20 13.13 6.24
CA GLN A 206 -16.26 13.73 7.04
C GLN A 206 -17.06 12.70 7.85
N GLU A 207 -16.96 11.41 7.49
CA GLU A 207 -17.72 10.33 8.13
C GLU A 207 -16.90 9.48 9.13
N LEU A 208 -15.56 9.48 9.01
CA LEU A 208 -14.64 8.92 10.02
C LEU A 208 -14.39 9.90 11.17
#